data_AF-A0A397TX89-F1
#
_entry.id   AF-A0A397TX89-F1
#
_cell.length_a   1.000
_cell.length_b   1.000
_cell.length_c   1.000
_cell.angle_alpha   90.00
_cell.angle_beta   90.00
_cell.angle_gamma   90.00
#
_symmetry.space_group_name_H-M   'P 1'
#
loop_
_entity.id
_entity.type
_entity.pdbx_description
1 polymer ?
#
loop_
_entity_poly.entity_id
_entity_poly.type
_entity_poly.pdbx_seq_one_letter_code
_entity_poly.pdbx_strand_id
1 'polypeptide(L)'
;MSTQSKLNNFLNLMDYENIHRLPYNNNAQILAAHARNSRKRLTGRGLIKQNIKREAHRLQLYKTHRLQLYKARRLQLYSRLYSRHMINLATNHIWEHSTSFQRNQFINLANNANNINNIRLTDNVSTIDRIARITTRQITNNTLENDFFNGAGNFNDNNNSLESLILPAGCLGSSSSFP
;
A
#
# COMPACT_ATOMS: atom_id res chain seq x y z
N MET A 1 30.64 16.69 -23.74
CA MET A 1 29.56 17.33 -22.97
C MET A 1 29.56 16.78 -21.53
N SER A 2 29.81 17.61 -20.52
CA SER A 2 29.93 17.18 -19.12
C SER A 2 28.59 16.72 -18.53
N THR A 3 28.61 15.93 -17.45
CA THR A 3 27.40 15.54 -16.71
C THR A 3 26.61 16.76 -16.23
N GLN A 4 27.29 17.82 -15.79
CA GLN A 4 26.67 19.06 -15.36
C GLN A 4 25.94 19.78 -16.50
N SER A 5 26.55 19.89 -17.67
CA SER A 5 25.91 20.51 -18.84
C SER A 5 24.66 19.74 -19.26
N LYS A 6 24.70 18.40 -19.22
CA LYS A 6 23.52 17.57 -19.51
C LYS A 6 22.44 17.73 -18.43
N LEU A 7 22.81 17.94 -17.18
CA LEU A 7 21.87 18.17 -16.08
C LEU A 7 21.18 19.51 -16.25
N ASN A 8 21.93 20.58 -16.55
CA ASN A 8 21.37 21.90 -16.79
C ASN A 8 20.38 21.88 -17.97
N ASN A 9 20.74 21.22 -19.07
CA ASN A 9 19.82 21.06 -20.21
C ASN A 9 18.55 20.30 -19.80
N PHE A 10 18.67 19.25 -19.00
CA PHE A 10 17.51 18.52 -18.51
C PHE A 10 16.63 19.39 -17.59
N LEU A 11 17.23 20.12 -16.65
CA LEU A 11 16.54 21.03 -15.74
C LEU A 11 15.79 22.14 -16.51
N ASN A 12 16.40 22.68 -17.56
CA ASN A 12 15.82 23.75 -18.39
C ASN A 12 14.61 23.28 -19.22
N LEU A 13 14.51 21.98 -19.52
CA LEU A 13 13.41 21.42 -20.29
C LEU A 13 12.24 20.95 -19.42
N MET A 14 12.43 20.83 -18.10
CA MET A 14 11.39 20.32 -17.20
C MET A 14 10.31 21.35 -16.95
N ASP A 15 9.06 20.89 -17.00
CA ASP A 15 7.91 21.64 -16.55
C ASP A 15 7.82 21.57 -15.02
N TYR A 16 8.21 22.66 -14.35
CA TYR A 16 8.20 22.76 -12.89
C TYR A 16 6.80 22.74 -12.28
N GLU A 17 5.74 23.08 -13.03
CA GLU A 17 4.37 22.93 -12.53
C GLU A 17 4.04 21.44 -12.36
N ASN A 18 4.41 20.62 -13.34
CA ASN A 18 4.25 19.16 -13.25
C ASN A 18 5.11 18.55 -12.14
N ILE A 19 6.31 19.09 -11.90
CA ILE A 19 7.17 18.61 -10.80
C ILE A 19 6.54 18.88 -9.43
N HIS A 20 6.00 20.07 -9.22
CA HIS A 20 5.42 20.49 -7.94
C HIS A 20 3.96 20.07 -7.76
N ARG A 21 3.30 19.56 -8.80
CA ARG A 21 1.95 19.03 -8.71
C ARG A 21 1.88 17.82 -7.78
N LEU A 22 1.02 17.90 -6.77
CA LEU A 22 0.82 16.80 -5.83
C LEU A 22 0.17 15.59 -6.54
N PRO A 23 0.69 14.37 -6.32
CA PRO A 23 0.14 13.17 -6.93
C PRO A 23 -1.31 12.94 -6.48
N TYR A 24 -2.13 12.39 -7.39
CA TYR A 24 -3.53 12.07 -7.15
C TYR A 24 -4.37 13.24 -6.61
N ASN A 25 -4.07 14.46 -7.06
CA ASN A 25 -4.75 15.69 -6.61
C ASN A 25 -4.73 15.84 -5.08
N ASN A 26 -3.58 15.53 -4.45
CA ASN A 26 -3.41 15.57 -3.00
C ASN A 26 -4.29 14.56 -2.22
N ASN A 27 -4.82 13.53 -2.89
CA ASN A 27 -5.60 12.48 -2.24
C ASN A 27 -4.70 11.41 -1.62
N ALA A 28 -4.53 11.48 -0.30
CA ALA A 28 -3.72 10.54 0.47
C ALA A 28 -4.26 9.09 0.45
N GLN A 29 -5.56 8.88 0.29
CA GLN A 29 -6.17 7.54 0.27
C GLN A 29 -5.81 6.78 -1.01
N ILE A 30 -5.91 7.44 -2.15
CA ILE A 30 -5.52 6.87 -3.45
C ILE A 30 -4.01 6.61 -3.46
N LEU A 31 -3.22 7.57 -2.97
CA LEU A 31 -1.78 7.41 -2.85
C LEU A 31 -1.41 6.22 -1.94
N ALA A 32 -2.06 6.08 -0.79
CA ALA A 32 -1.86 4.97 0.14
C ALA A 32 -2.16 3.64 -0.55
N ALA A 33 -3.31 3.53 -1.23
CA ALA A 33 -3.71 2.33 -1.96
C ALA A 33 -2.67 1.92 -3.01
N HIS A 34 -2.17 2.87 -3.80
CA HIS A 34 -1.14 2.61 -4.81
C HIS A 34 0.22 2.23 -4.19
N ALA A 35 0.55 2.77 -3.01
CA ALA A 35 1.81 2.50 -2.33
C ALA A 35 1.85 1.17 -1.58
N ARG A 36 0.72 0.51 -1.33
CA ARG A 36 0.64 -0.75 -0.56
C ARG A 36 1.54 -1.85 -1.10
N ASN A 37 1.66 -1.96 -2.42
CA ASN A 37 2.46 -3.02 -3.05
C ASN A 37 3.96 -2.74 -2.98
N SER A 38 4.36 -1.47 -2.84
CA SER A 38 5.73 -1.10 -2.57
C SER A 38 5.95 -1.11 -1.07
N ARG A 39 6.63 -2.15 -0.53
CA ARG A 39 7.07 -2.23 0.88
C ARG A 39 7.98 -1.07 1.35
N LYS A 40 8.06 0.02 0.59
CA LYS A 40 8.88 1.19 0.84
C LYS A 40 8.00 2.31 1.38
N ARG A 41 8.39 2.83 2.53
CA ARG A 41 7.80 4.03 3.12
C ARG A 41 7.87 5.20 2.14
N LEU A 42 6.76 5.91 1.97
CA LEU A 42 6.72 7.11 1.15
C LEU A 42 7.46 8.25 1.84
N THR A 43 8.12 9.09 1.05
CA THR A 43 8.76 10.33 1.52
C THR A 43 8.43 11.47 0.57
N GLY A 44 8.39 12.71 1.05
CA GLY A 44 8.09 13.87 0.19
C GLY A 44 9.06 13.97 -1.00
N ARG A 45 10.36 13.81 -0.73
CA ARG A 45 11.40 13.73 -1.79
C ARG A 45 11.18 12.55 -2.75
N GLY A 46 10.68 11.42 -2.23
CA GLY A 46 10.32 10.26 -3.04
C GLY A 46 9.16 10.54 -4.00
N LEU A 47 8.18 11.35 -3.59
CA LEU A 47 7.07 11.78 -4.45
C LEU A 47 7.53 12.75 -5.54
N ILE A 48 8.35 13.76 -5.21
CA ILE A 48 8.96 14.65 -6.22
C ILE A 48 9.78 13.84 -7.23
N LYS A 49 10.55 12.86 -6.76
CA LYS A 49 11.27 11.94 -7.65
C LYS A 49 10.37 11.18 -8.62
N GLN A 50 9.14 10.84 -8.22
CA GLN A 50 8.17 10.21 -9.12
C GLN A 50 7.67 11.20 -10.18
N ASN A 51 7.42 12.44 -9.82
CA ASN A 51 7.05 13.48 -10.79
C ASN A 51 8.17 13.74 -11.79
N ILE A 52 9.43 13.86 -11.32
CA ILE A 52 10.61 13.99 -12.19
C ILE A 52 10.75 12.81 -13.16
N LYS A 53 10.44 11.58 -12.71
CA LYS A 53 10.42 10.42 -13.61
C LYS A 53 9.34 10.56 -14.69
N ARG A 54 8.12 10.97 -14.32
CA ARG A 54 7.03 11.19 -15.28
C ARG A 54 7.40 12.26 -16.29
N GLU A 55 8.05 13.32 -15.83
CA GLU A 55 8.51 14.41 -16.67
C GLU A 55 9.66 14.00 -17.60
N ALA A 56 10.63 13.23 -17.11
CA ALA A 56 11.66 12.62 -17.95
C ALA A 56 11.06 11.69 -19.02
N HIS A 57 9.99 10.97 -18.69
CA HIS A 57 9.25 10.16 -19.67
C HIS A 57 8.52 11.04 -20.70
N ARG A 58 7.87 12.14 -20.27
CA ARG A 58 7.22 13.12 -21.16
C ARG A 58 8.22 13.71 -22.17
N LEU A 59 9.39 14.10 -21.67
CA LEU A 59 10.50 14.65 -22.47
C LEU A 59 11.20 13.60 -23.34
N GLN A 60 10.71 12.36 -23.37
CA GLN A 60 11.24 11.27 -24.18
C GLN A 60 12.73 10.97 -23.94
N LEU A 61 13.32 11.37 -22.81
CA LEU A 61 14.66 10.91 -22.41
C LEU A 61 14.77 9.38 -22.36
N TYR A 62 13.62 8.71 -22.21
CA TYR A 62 13.48 7.26 -22.30
C TYR A 62 13.12 6.72 -23.70
N LYS A 63 12.58 7.53 -24.60
CA LYS A 63 12.06 7.08 -25.91
C LYS A 63 13.08 7.22 -27.04
N THR A 64 13.99 8.19 -26.97
CA THR A 64 15.01 8.41 -28.02
C THR A 64 16.03 7.26 -28.14
N HIS A 65 16.01 6.27 -27.23
CA HIS A 65 16.83 5.05 -27.33
C HIS A 65 16.05 3.76 -27.62
N ARG A 66 14.75 3.84 -27.92
CA ARG A 66 13.98 2.66 -28.35
C ARG A 66 13.98 2.44 -29.87
N LEU A 67 14.48 3.43 -30.63
CA LEU A 67 14.73 3.37 -32.07
C LEU A 67 16.20 3.13 -32.43
N GLN A 68 16.97 2.50 -31.53
CA GLN A 68 18.15 1.73 -31.92
C GLN A 68 17.90 0.26 -31.59
N LEU A 69 17.02 -0.32 -32.41
CA LEU A 69 16.93 -1.75 -32.65
C LEU A 69 18.36 -2.31 -32.78
N TYR A 70 18.69 -3.33 -31.98
CA TYR A 70 19.91 -4.16 -32.07
C TYR A 70 21.29 -3.57 -31.69
N LYS A 71 21.46 -3.01 -30.48
CA LYS A 71 22.83 -2.86 -29.90
C LYS A 71 22.89 -3.22 -28.41
N ALA A 72 23.42 -4.43 -28.15
CA ALA A 72 23.97 -5.01 -26.91
C ALA A 72 23.34 -4.62 -25.55
N ARG A 73 22.99 -5.64 -24.73
CA ARG A 73 22.53 -5.49 -23.32
C ARG A 73 23.36 -4.48 -22.50
N ARG A 74 24.66 -4.39 -22.75
CA ARG A 74 25.61 -3.47 -22.09
C ARG A 74 25.29 -1.98 -22.32
N LEU A 75 24.83 -1.58 -23.51
CA LEU A 75 24.45 -0.19 -23.82
C LEU A 75 23.09 0.18 -23.22
N GLN A 76 22.15 -0.77 -23.19
CA GLN A 76 20.85 -0.60 -22.54
C GLN A 76 21.00 -0.40 -21.02
N LEU A 77 21.88 -1.18 -20.38
CA LEU A 77 22.23 -1.02 -18.96
C LEU A 77 22.86 0.35 -18.69
N TYR A 78 23.83 0.77 -19.51
CA TYR A 78 24.46 2.08 -19.37
C TYR A 78 23.46 3.23 -19.49
N SER A 79 22.57 3.20 -20.50
CA SER A 79 21.52 4.20 -20.68
C SER A 79 20.52 4.24 -19.50
N ARG A 80 20.16 3.07 -18.97
CA ARG A 80 19.29 2.96 -17.78
C ARG A 80 19.95 3.49 -16.50
N LEU A 81 21.24 3.23 -16.32
CA LEU A 81 22.00 3.73 -15.18
C LEU A 81 22.22 5.24 -15.29
N TYR A 82 22.55 5.72 -16.48
CA TYR A 82 22.74 7.14 -16.77
C TYR A 82 21.45 7.94 -16.52
N SER A 83 20.31 7.51 -17.07
CA SER A 83 19.00 8.14 -16.80
C SER A 83 18.63 8.13 -15.31
N ARG A 84 18.90 7.02 -14.60
CA ARG A 84 18.67 6.94 -13.15
C ARG A 84 19.54 7.92 -12.37
N HIS A 85 20.81 8.08 -12.76
CA HIS A 85 21.73 9.04 -12.16
C HIS A 85 21.25 10.48 -12.38
N MET A 86 20.86 10.82 -13.62
CA MET A 86 20.30 12.13 -13.96
C MET A 86 19.05 12.47 -13.16
N ILE A 87 18.13 11.51 -13.01
CA ILE A 87 16.93 11.68 -12.17
C ILE A 87 17.31 11.93 -10.71
N ASN A 88 18.31 11.22 -10.18
CA ASN A 88 18.75 11.44 -8.80
C ASN A 88 19.33 12.84 -8.62
N LEU A 89 20.21 13.28 -9.54
CA LEU A 89 20.79 14.62 -9.50
C LEU A 89 19.70 15.71 -9.59
N ALA A 90 18.79 15.59 -10.55
CA ALA A 90 17.67 16.50 -10.69
C ALA A 90 16.76 16.50 -9.44
N THR A 91 16.53 15.33 -8.84
CA THR A 91 15.75 15.23 -7.59
C THR A 91 16.42 16.00 -6.47
N ASN A 92 17.74 15.89 -6.31
CA ASN A 92 18.48 16.61 -5.27
C ASN A 92 18.38 18.11 -5.49
N HIS A 93 18.73 18.53 -6.71
CA HIS A 93 18.71 19.93 -7.11
C HIS A 93 17.33 20.56 -6.84
N ILE A 94 16.26 19.96 -7.35
CA ILE A 94 14.92 20.50 -7.19
C ILE A 94 14.50 20.48 -5.72
N TRP A 95 14.72 19.39 -4.99
CA TRP A 95 14.35 19.29 -3.58
C TRP A 95 15.02 20.35 -2.71
N GLU A 96 16.31 20.61 -2.93
CA GLU A 96 17.09 21.60 -2.20
C GLU A 96 16.59 23.04 -2.49
N HIS A 97 16.22 23.31 -3.75
CA HIS A 97 15.75 24.63 -4.19
C HIS A 97 14.23 24.84 -4.03
N SER A 98 13.44 23.79 -3.72
CA SER A 98 12.02 23.94 -3.40
C SER A 98 11.83 24.72 -2.10
N THR A 99 10.74 25.48 -2.02
CA THR A 99 10.42 26.24 -0.81
C THR A 99 10.05 25.29 0.34
N SER A 100 10.18 25.77 1.58
CA SER A 100 9.74 25.03 2.77
C SER A 100 8.28 24.62 2.67
N PHE A 101 7.42 25.53 2.20
CA PHE A 101 6.00 25.27 1.96
C PHE A 101 5.78 24.12 0.98
N GLN A 102 6.40 24.16 -0.20
CA GLN A 102 6.28 23.09 -1.20
C GLN A 102 6.75 21.75 -0.63
N ARG A 103 7.91 21.71 0.03
CA ARG A 103 8.42 20.48 0.65
C ARG A 103 7.44 19.94 1.68
N ASN A 104 6.87 20.81 2.51
CA ASN A 104 5.91 20.42 3.55
C ASN A 104 4.63 19.82 2.96
N GLN A 105 4.12 20.34 1.84
CA GLN A 105 2.96 19.74 1.16
C GLN A 105 3.22 18.28 0.75
N PHE A 106 4.38 18.00 0.14
CA PHE A 106 4.75 16.64 -0.23
C PHE A 106 5.03 15.74 0.98
N ILE A 107 5.66 16.27 2.04
CA ILE A 107 5.92 15.54 3.28
C ILE A 107 4.61 15.16 3.95
N ASN A 108 3.68 16.11 4.09
CA ASN A 108 2.37 15.88 4.71
C ASN A 108 1.57 14.84 3.93
N LEU A 109 1.54 14.94 2.60
CA LEU A 109 0.86 13.95 1.77
C LEU A 109 1.46 12.53 1.93
N ALA A 110 2.79 12.42 1.94
CA ALA A 110 3.47 11.14 2.16
C ALA A 110 3.17 10.58 3.57
N ASN A 111 3.20 11.42 4.60
CA ASN A 111 2.91 11.02 5.97
C ASN A 111 1.46 10.57 6.13
N ASN A 112 0.50 11.31 5.58
CA ASN A 112 -0.91 10.94 5.60
C ASN A 112 -1.14 9.58 4.93
N ALA A 113 -0.53 9.36 3.76
CA ALA A 113 -0.65 8.07 3.07
C ALA A 113 0.01 6.91 3.85
N ASN A 114 1.17 7.15 4.48
CA ASN A 114 1.82 6.16 5.33
C ASN A 114 0.96 5.84 6.58
N ASN A 115 0.37 6.85 7.21
CA ASN A 115 -0.49 6.67 8.39
C ASN A 115 -1.72 5.82 8.06
N ILE A 116 -2.36 6.06 6.91
CA ILE A 116 -3.49 5.25 6.42
C ILE A 116 -3.08 3.78 6.26
N ASN A 117 -1.91 3.54 5.67
CA ASN A 117 -1.41 2.17 5.49
C ASN A 117 -1.04 1.50 6.83
N ASN A 118 -0.51 2.26 7.79
CA ASN A 118 -0.21 1.74 9.13
C ASN A 118 -1.47 1.37 9.91
N ILE A 119 -2.48 2.24 9.95
CA ILE A 119 -3.77 1.96 10.62
C ILE A 119 -4.37 0.66 10.10
N ARG A 120 -4.42 0.52 8.77
CA ARG A 120 -4.98 -0.68 8.14
C ARG A 120 -4.18 -1.95 8.45
N LEU A 121 -2.86 -1.86 8.58
CA LEU A 121 -2.04 -3.00 9.01
C LEU A 121 -2.39 -3.41 10.44
N THR A 122 -2.54 -2.45 11.36
CA THR A 122 -2.94 -2.70 12.75
C THR A 122 -4.33 -3.35 12.84
N ASP A 123 -5.31 -2.82 12.11
CA ASP A 123 -6.68 -3.35 12.09
C ASP A 123 -6.70 -4.80 11.60
N ASN A 124 -5.93 -5.10 10.55
CA ASN A 124 -5.78 -6.46 10.03
C ASN A 124 -5.13 -7.41 11.04
N VAL A 125 -4.12 -6.97 11.80
CA VAL A 125 -3.49 -7.82 12.83
C VAL A 125 -4.52 -8.19 13.91
N SER A 126 -5.31 -7.22 14.39
CA SER A 126 -6.35 -7.49 15.39
C SER A 126 -7.43 -8.44 14.86
N THR A 127 -7.79 -8.32 13.59
CA THR A 127 -8.78 -9.18 12.94
C THR A 127 -8.24 -10.60 12.75
N ILE A 128 -6.98 -10.73 12.32
CA ILE A 128 -6.31 -12.02 12.15
C ILE A 128 -6.13 -12.71 13.52
N ASP A 129 -5.75 -11.97 14.57
CA ASP A 129 -5.66 -12.49 15.94
C ASP A 129 -7.02 -13.04 16.41
N ARG A 130 -8.11 -12.30 16.18
CA ARG A 130 -9.46 -12.78 16.48
C ARG A 130 -9.84 -14.04 15.69
N ILE A 131 -9.50 -14.09 14.40
CA ILE A 131 -9.75 -15.28 13.56
C ILE A 131 -8.93 -16.47 14.06
N ALA A 132 -7.67 -16.27 14.42
CA ALA A 132 -6.80 -17.34 14.95
C ALA A 132 -7.38 -17.94 16.25
N ARG A 133 -7.95 -17.10 17.12
CA ARG A 133 -8.58 -17.53 18.38
C ARG A 133 -9.91 -18.28 18.21
N ILE A 134 -10.51 -18.33 17.01
CA ILE A 134 -11.70 -19.16 16.77
C ILE A 134 -11.38 -20.65 16.99
N THR A 135 -10.13 -21.06 16.76
CA THR A 135 -9.69 -22.45 16.96
C THR A 135 -9.31 -22.79 18.40
N THR A 136 -9.18 -21.78 19.27
CA THR A 136 -8.87 -21.98 20.70
C THR A 136 -10.15 -22.05 21.51
N ARG A 137 -10.24 -23.03 22.41
CA ARG A 137 -11.31 -23.10 23.41
C ARG A 137 -11.37 -21.81 24.25
N GLN A 138 -12.53 -21.18 24.25
CA GLN A 138 -12.91 -20.04 25.08
C GLN A 138 -13.12 -20.51 26.53
N ILE A 139 -12.66 -19.72 27.49
CA ILE A 139 -12.98 -19.93 28.91
C ILE A 139 -14.39 -19.38 29.13
N THR A 140 -15.30 -20.19 29.64
CA THR A 140 -16.71 -19.83 29.84
C THR A 140 -17.11 -20.05 31.30
N ASN A 141 -18.13 -19.32 31.75
CA ASN A 141 -18.54 -19.34 33.16
C ASN A 141 -19.61 -20.41 33.45
N ASN A 142 -20.24 -20.94 32.40
CA ASN A 142 -21.29 -21.95 32.50
C ASN A 142 -21.27 -22.87 31.27
N THR A 143 -22.03 -23.95 31.38
CA THR A 143 -22.12 -25.02 30.37
C THR A 143 -22.76 -24.54 29.07
N LEU A 144 -23.79 -23.69 29.15
CA LEU A 144 -24.46 -23.14 27.97
C LEU A 144 -23.51 -22.28 27.11
N GLU A 145 -22.75 -21.38 27.74
CA GLU A 145 -21.71 -20.60 27.07
C GLU A 145 -20.61 -21.49 26.51
N ASN A 146 -20.20 -22.53 27.26
CA ASN A 146 -19.19 -23.48 26.78
C ASN A 146 -19.64 -24.15 25.48
N ASP A 147 -20.85 -24.68 25.44
CA ASP A 147 -21.36 -25.44 24.30
C ASP A 147 -21.61 -24.51 23.10
N PHE A 148 -22.01 -23.26 23.35
CA PHE A 148 -22.20 -22.26 22.30
C PHE A 148 -20.88 -21.78 21.67
N PHE A 149 -19.86 -21.47 22.48
CA PHE A 149 -18.60 -20.90 21.98
C PHE A 149 -17.56 -21.94 21.59
N ASN A 150 -17.55 -23.11 22.23
CA ASN A 150 -16.54 -24.16 22.01
C ASN A 150 -17.09 -25.35 21.23
N GLY A 151 -18.40 -25.40 21.00
CA GLY A 151 -19.08 -26.55 20.42
C GLY A 151 -19.08 -27.78 21.33
N ALA A 152 -19.69 -28.86 20.85
CA ALA A 152 -19.61 -30.15 21.50
C ALA A 152 -18.16 -30.70 21.37
N GLY A 153 -17.53 -30.97 22.51
CA GLY A 153 -16.13 -31.42 22.56
C GLY A 153 -15.85 -32.77 21.90
N ASN A 154 -16.89 -33.55 21.59
CA ASN A 154 -16.76 -34.87 20.99
C ASN A 154 -17.99 -35.16 20.10
N PHE A 155 -17.81 -35.09 18.77
CA PHE A 155 -18.83 -35.55 17.82
C PHE A 155 -18.78 -37.08 17.59
N ASN A 156 -17.82 -37.74 18.23
CA ASN A 156 -17.53 -39.16 18.04
C ASN A 156 -17.72 -39.94 19.35
N ASP A 157 -18.67 -39.50 20.20
CA ASP A 157 -19.19 -40.37 21.23
C ASP A 157 -20.06 -41.42 20.53
N ASN A 158 -19.58 -42.66 20.52
CA ASN A 158 -20.25 -43.83 19.95
C ASN A 158 -21.58 -44.18 20.67
N ASN A 159 -22.09 -43.29 21.50
CA ASN A 159 -23.42 -43.38 22.06
C ASN A 159 -24.39 -42.83 21.03
N ASN A 160 -25.16 -43.74 20.45
CA ASN A 160 -26.28 -43.50 19.54
C ASN A 160 -27.44 -42.71 20.21
N SER A 161 -27.18 -41.82 21.17
CA SER A 161 -28.19 -40.93 21.73
C SER A 161 -28.40 -39.76 20.79
N LEU A 162 -29.66 -39.62 20.36
CA LEU A 162 -30.19 -38.52 19.54
C LEU A 162 -29.86 -37.11 20.10
N GLU A 163 -29.47 -37.01 21.37
CA GLU A 163 -29.10 -35.78 22.05
C GLU A 163 -27.81 -35.14 21.51
N SER A 164 -26.88 -35.91 20.94
CA SER A 164 -25.64 -35.35 20.34
C SER A 164 -25.86 -34.65 18.99
N LEU A 165 -27.03 -34.85 18.37
CA LEU A 165 -27.44 -34.27 17.08
C LEU A 165 -28.24 -32.97 17.23
N ILE A 166 -28.52 -32.54 18.47
CA ILE A 166 -29.20 -31.27 18.73
C ILE A 166 -28.16 -30.15 18.56
N LEU A 167 -27.90 -29.79 17.31
CA LEU A 167 -27.32 -28.50 16.96
C LEU A 167 -28.22 -27.39 17.54
N PRO A 168 -27.69 -26.18 17.81
CA PRO A 168 -28.53 -25.04 18.16
C PRO A 168 -29.43 -24.72 16.97
N ALA A 169 -30.60 -25.37 16.93
CA ALA A 169 -31.67 -25.08 16.01
C ALA A 169 -32.25 -23.74 16.44
N GLY A 170 -31.74 -22.68 15.82
CA GLY A 170 -32.42 -21.39 15.86
C GLY A 170 -33.87 -21.59 15.42
N CYS A 171 -34.79 -21.28 16.32
CA CYS A 171 -36.17 -20.94 16.02
C CYS A 171 -37.04 -22.07 15.42
N LEU A 172 -37.60 -22.92 16.29
CA LEU A 172 -38.87 -23.60 15.99
C LEU A 172 -39.92 -23.21 17.03
N GLY A 173 -40.64 -22.14 16.69
CA GLY A 173 -42.06 -21.94 16.99
C GLY A 173 -42.54 -22.21 18.40
N SER A 174 -42.29 -21.27 19.32
CA SER A 174 -43.21 -21.09 20.45
C SER A 174 -44.47 -20.41 19.92
N SER A 175 -45.53 -21.19 19.75
CA SER A 175 -46.89 -20.68 19.55
C SER A 175 -47.26 -19.78 20.72
N SER A 176 -47.27 -18.47 20.51
CA SER A 176 -47.88 -17.52 21.42
C SER A 176 -49.40 -17.58 21.24
N SER A 177 -50.11 -18.26 22.13
CA SER A 177 -51.51 -17.97 22.39
C SER A 177 -51.59 -16.74 23.30
N PHE A 178 -52.03 -15.62 22.73
CA PHE A 178 -52.37 -14.40 23.46
C PHE A 178 -53.67 -14.60 24.26
N PRO A 179 -53.71 -14.25 25.55
CA PRO A 179 -54.88 -13.61 26.14
C PRO A 179 -54.93 -12.10 25.79
#